data_AF-A0A2E4UR35-F1
#
_entry.id   AF-A0A2E4UR35-F1
#
_cell.length_a   1.000
_cell.length_b   1.000
_cell.length_c   1.000
_cell.angle_alpha   90.00
_cell.angle_beta   90.00
_cell.angle_gamma   90.00
#
_symmetry.space_group_name_H-M   'P 1'
#
loop_
_entity.id
_entity.type
_entity.pdbx_description
1 polymer ?
#
loop_
_entity_poly.entity_id
_entity_poly.type
_entity_poly.pdbx_seq_one_letter_code
_entity_poly.pdbx_strand_id
1 'polypeptide(L)'
;MRQDPEKTYVPVRNEPRHRHRFENQWARVYDVLIPVGDATLYHRHTEDTLYVAIAAASLRDQTWGEEDARTAEVEAGICICRPHRTRPLIHRVCNVGKGDMRMIGVEVKDSPPETAANPLAADHVSMRWENERLRAYDVKLEAGDSTGVLDFSFSGVAIMLTPACLKIGEGEVWSAAAGDLVWLGPGVRSFSNVGEAPLGFVMAEWR
;
A
#
# COMPACT_ATOMS: atom_id res chain seq x y z
N MET A 1 25.51 -35.05 -1.71
CA MET A 1 25.05 -33.65 -1.58
C MET A 1 24.64 -33.43 -0.14
N ARG A 2 25.37 -32.62 0.61
CA ARG A 2 25.02 -32.27 2.00
C ARG A 2 23.89 -31.23 1.95
N GLN A 3 22.87 -31.38 2.78
CA GLN A 3 21.86 -30.35 3.01
C GLN A 3 22.53 -29.15 3.70
N ASP A 4 22.19 -27.93 3.29
CA ASP A 4 22.70 -26.68 3.87
C ASP A 4 21.73 -26.16 4.96
N PRO A 5 22.11 -26.11 6.25
CA PRO A 5 21.22 -25.73 7.36
C PRO A 5 20.94 -24.21 7.51
N GLU A 6 21.46 -23.34 6.63
CA GLU A 6 21.78 -21.93 6.92
C GLU A 6 20.86 -20.81 6.35
N LYS A 7 19.56 -21.02 6.09
CA LYS A 7 18.67 -19.89 5.74
C LYS A 7 17.36 -19.92 6.50
N THR A 8 17.18 -19.07 7.49
CA THR A 8 15.88 -18.92 8.18
C THR A 8 15.24 -17.55 7.90
N TYR A 9 15.25 -17.13 6.64
CA TYR A 9 14.36 -16.08 6.14
C TYR A 9 13.66 -16.54 4.87
N VAL A 10 12.46 -16.01 4.61
CA VAL A 10 11.66 -16.32 3.42
C VAL A 10 11.61 -15.10 2.48
N PRO A 11 11.36 -15.25 1.17
CA PRO A 11 10.94 -14.12 0.35
C PRO A 11 9.65 -13.50 0.93
N VAL A 12 9.48 -12.17 0.86
CA VAL A 12 8.29 -11.48 1.41
C VAL A 12 6.97 -12.12 0.93
N ARG A 13 6.88 -12.50 -0.35
CA ARG A 13 5.71 -13.21 -0.92
C ARG A 13 5.32 -14.52 -0.24
N ASN A 14 6.23 -15.13 0.53
CA ASN A 14 6.02 -16.39 1.22
C ASN A 14 5.86 -16.20 2.74
N GLU A 15 5.83 -14.96 3.22
CA GLU A 15 5.64 -14.67 4.63
C GLU A 15 4.14 -14.86 5.00
N PRO A 16 3.79 -15.67 6.01
CA PRO A 16 2.39 -16.04 6.31
C PRO A 16 1.41 -14.92 6.71
N ARG A 17 1.92 -13.84 7.31
CA ARG A 17 1.19 -12.60 7.68
C ARG A 17 1.03 -11.64 6.52
N HIS A 18 1.70 -11.89 5.38
CA HIS A 18 1.57 -11.12 4.15
C HIS A 18 0.64 -11.86 3.18
N ARG A 19 -0.67 -11.68 3.36
CA ARG A 19 -1.68 -12.38 2.56
C ARG A 19 -1.77 -11.75 1.18
N HIS A 20 -1.39 -12.49 0.15
CA HIS A 20 -1.49 -12.04 -1.24
C HIS A 20 -2.93 -11.66 -1.62
N ARG A 21 -3.11 -10.52 -2.28
CA ARG A 21 -4.41 -10.00 -2.73
C ARG A 21 -4.51 -9.93 -4.25
N PHE A 22 -3.48 -9.36 -4.90
CA PHE A 22 -3.50 -9.05 -6.32
C PHE A 22 -2.08 -9.08 -6.88
N GLU A 23 -1.90 -9.58 -8.10
CA GLU A 23 -0.63 -9.47 -8.82
C GLU A 23 -0.87 -9.34 -10.32
N ASN A 24 -0.18 -8.40 -10.95
CA ASN A 24 -0.09 -8.25 -12.40
C ASN A 24 1.40 -8.08 -12.80
N GLN A 25 1.66 -7.61 -14.01
CA GLN A 25 3.04 -7.39 -14.49
C GLN A 25 3.78 -6.32 -13.66
N TRP A 26 3.06 -5.28 -13.20
CA TRP A 26 3.63 -4.05 -12.62
C TRP A 26 3.67 -4.05 -11.10
N ALA A 27 2.76 -4.79 -10.45
CA ALA A 27 2.54 -4.76 -9.02
C ALA A 27 2.27 -6.15 -8.44
N ARG A 28 2.74 -6.39 -7.22
CA ARG A 28 2.24 -7.44 -6.32
C ARG A 28 1.74 -6.78 -5.05
N VAL A 29 0.53 -7.13 -4.63
CA VAL A 29 -0.12 -6.57 -3.46
C VAL A 29 -0.39 -7.64 -2.42
N TYR A 30 -0.09 -7.33 -1.18
CA TYR A 30 -0.41 -8.15 -0.03
C TYR A 30 -0.99 -7.33 1.11
N ASP A 31 -1.88 -7.96 1.87
CA ASP A 31 -2.47 -7.47 3.10
C ASP A 31 -1.65 -7.99 4.28
N VAL A 32 -1.06 -7.08 5.05
CA VAL A 32 -0.28 -7.38 6.24
C VAL A 32 -1.21 -7.31 7.45
N LEU A 33 -1.38 -8.45 8.11
CA LEU A 33 -2.09 -8.54 9.39
C LEU A 33 -1.21 -9.26 10.41
N ILE A 34 -0.73 -8.52 11.41
CA ILE A 34 0.04 -9.05 12.53
C ILE A 34 -0.77 -8.80 13.81
N PRO A 35 -1.40 -9.83 14.39
CA PRO A 35 -2.11 -9.73 15.65
C PRO A 35 -1.22 -9.22 16.79
N VAL A 36 -1.85 -8.70 17.84
CA VAL A 36 -1.13 -8.24 19.04
C VAL A 36 -0.25 -9.34 19.63
N GLY A 37 1.02 -9.01 19.89
CA GLY A 37 2.00 -9.93 20.47
C GLY A 37 2.60 -10.93 19.48
N ASP A 38 2.20 -10.87 18.22
CA ASP A 38 2.66 -11.76 17.16
C ASP A 38 3.83 -11.17 16.36
N ALA A 39 4.48 -12.02 15.56
CA ALA A 39 5.60 -11.62 14.71
C ALA A 39 5.54 -12.28 13.33
N THR A 40 6.15 -11.61 12.36
CA THR A 40 6.44 -12.21 11.06
C THR A 40 7.59 -13.21 11.20
N LEU A 41 7.80 -14.04 10.18
CA LEU A 41 9.12 -14.62 9.95
C LEU A 41 10.11 -13.51 9.59
N TYR A 42 11.40 -13.80 9.71
CA TYR A 42 12.37 -13.01 8.94
C TYR A 42 12.05 -13.17 7.46
N HIS A 43 11.92 -12.05 6.77
CA HIS A 43 11.60 -12.06 5.35
C HIS A 43 12.41 -11.01 4.60
N ARG A 44 12.66 -11.31 3.33
CA ARG A 44 13.48 -10.50 2.43
C ARG A 44 12.61 -9.74 1.45
N HIS A 45 12.85 -8.44 1.38
CA HIS A 45 12.34 -7.54 0.33
C HIS A 45 13.40 -7.34 -0.75
N THR A 46 12.98 -7.40 -2.02
CA THR A 46 13.83 -7.14 -3.19
C THR A 46 13.19 -6.19 -4.19
N GLU A 47 11.93 -5.83 -4.01
CA GLU A 47 11.20 -4.89 -4.85
C GLU A 47 10.88 -3.63 -4.06
N ASP A 48 11.02 -2.45 -4.69
CA ASP A 48 10.60 -1.20 -4.04
C ASP A 48 9.15 -1.34 -3.63
N THR A 49 8.83 -1.00 -2.39
CA THR A 49 7.53 -1.34 -1.83
C THR A 49 6.86 -0.11 -1.25
N LEU A 50 5.67 0.18 -1.77
CA LEU A 50 4.73 1.11 -1.15
C LEU A 50 4.07 0.43 0.05
N TYR A 51 4.10 1.08 1.20
CA TYR A 51 3.38 0.68 2.39
C TYR A 51 2.34 1.73 2.74
N VAL A 52 1.10 1.27 2.92
CA VAL A 52 -0.01 2.07 3.44
C VAL A 52 -0.52 1.47 4.74
N ALA A 53 -0.42 2.21 5.85
CA ALA A 53 -0.94 1.77 7.14
C ALA A 53 -2.45 1.99 7.21
N ILE A 54 -3.21 0.94 7.48
CA ILE A 54 -4.68 1.01 7.59
C ILE A 54 -5.11 1.32 9.02
N ALA A 55 -4.32 0.90 10.00
CA ALA A 55 -4.51 1.22 11.40
C ALA A 55 -3.19 1.70 12.02
N ALA A 56 -3.28 2.49 13.08
CA ALA A 56 -2.11 2.84 13.87
C ALA A 56 -1.55 1.60 14.56
N ALA A 57 -0.23 1.49 14.65
CA ALA A 57 0.44 0.33 15.21
C ALA A 57 1.74 0.69 15.92
N SER A 58 2.08 -0.06 16.96
CA SER A 58 3.38 0.01 17.62
C SER A 58 4.13 -1.28 17.29
N LEU A 59 5.34 -1.17 16.74
CA LEU A 59 6.09 -2.33 16.26
C LEU A 59 7.54 -2.31 16.73
N ARG A 60 8.15 -3.50 16.77
CA ARG A 60 9.60 -3.67 16.80
C ARG A 60 10.03 -4.25 15.46
N ASP A 61 10.92 -3.55 14.78
CA ASP A 61 11.55 -3.97 13.52
C ASP A 61 12.97 -4.44 13.82
N GLN A 62 13.24 -5.71 13.55
CA GLN A 62 14.54 -6.32 13.76
C GLN A 62 15.17 -6.68 12.41
N THR A 63 16.25 -5.97 12.06
CA THR A 63 17.07 -6.30 10.89
C THR A 63 17.79 -7.63 11.13
N TRP A 64 17.86 -8.48 10.12
CA TRP A 64 18.60 -9.73 10.20
C TRP A 64 20.09 -9.50 10.46
N GLY A 65 20.64 -10.19 11.45
CA GLY A 65 22.03 -10.06 11.87
C GLY A 65 22.31 -8.90 12.82
N GLU A 66 21.33 -8.04 13.10
CA GLU A 66 21.42 -7.02 14.14
C GLU A 66 20.83 -7.56 15.47
N GLU A 67 21.52 -7.30 16.57
CA GLU A 67 21.04 -7.66 17.92
C GLU A 67 19.89 -6.74 18.35
N ASP A 68 19.97 -5.46 17.99
CA ASP A 68 18.99 -4.45 18.38
C ASP A 68 17.78 -4.44 17.43
N ALA A 69 16.59 -4.38 18.04
CA ALA A 69 15.35 -4.10 17.33
C ALA A 69 14.93 -2.65 17.56
N ARG A 70 14.58 -1.95 16.49
CA ARG A 70 14.08 -0.57 16.54
C ARG A 70 12.60 -0.59 16.87
N THR A 71 12.19 0.21 17.84
CA THR A 71 10.75 0.44 18.09
C THR A 71 10.27 1.59 17.21
N ALA A 72 9.10 1.43 16.61
CA ALA A 72 8.46 2.47 15.81
C ALA A 72 6.96 2.54 16.13
N GLU A 73 6.44 3.76 16.14
CA GLU A 73 5.01 4.05 16.11
C GLU A 73 4.64 4.39 14.66
N VAL A 74 3.60 3.74 14.16
CA VAL A 74 3.06 3.92 12.82
C VAL A 74 1.68 4.55 12.96
N GLU A 75 1.48 5.71 12.36
CA GLU A 75 0.18 6.36 12.30
C GLU A 75 -0.70 5.73 11.21
N ALA A 76 -2.01 5.65 11.46
CA ALA A 76 -2.98 5.26 10.44
C ALA A 76 -2.91 6.24 9.26
N GLY A 77 -2.98 5.70 8.05
CA GLY A 77 -2.88 6.49 6.82
C GLY A 77 -1.46 6.89 6.45
N ILE A 78 -0.40 6.44 7.14
CA ILE A 78 0.97 6.56 6.61
C ILE A 78 1.00 5.93 5.21
N CYS A 79 1.65 6.62 4.28
CA CYS A 79 1.88 6.17 2.91
C CYS A 79 3.33 6.48 2.57
N ILE A 80 4.16 5.46 2.36
CA ILE A 80 5.60 5.59 2.12
C ILE A 80 6.08 4.55 1.12
N CYS A 81 7.10 4.90 0.33
CA CYS A 81 7.79 3.93 -0.53
C CYS A 81 9.20 3.65 0.00
N ARG A 82 9.56 2.38 0.13
CA ARG A 82 10.88 1.92 0.57
C ARG A 82 11.66 1.37 -0.61
N PRO A 83 12.92 1.80 -0.82
CA PRO A 83 13.69 1.46 -2.01
C PRO A 83 14.39 0.08 -1.89
N HIS A 84 13.63 -1.01 -1.71
CA HIS A 84 14.20 -2.32 -1.45
C HIS A 84 14.94 -2.96 -2.65
N ARG A 85 14.81 -2.43 -3.87
CA ARG A 85 15.65 -2.85 -4.99
C ARG A 85 17.10 -2.47 -4.80
N THR A 86 17.33 -1.21 -4.42
CA THR A 86 18.68 -0.66 -4.23
C THR A 86 19.19 -0.85 -2.80
N ARG A 87 18.28 -1.02 -1.84
CA ARG A 87 18.57 -1.31 -0.43
C ARG A 87 17.74 -2.49 0.07
N PRO A 88 18.04 -3.72 -0.37
CA PRO A 88 17.33 -4.92 0.10
C PRO A 88 17.34 -5.01 1.62
N LEU A 89 16.20 -5.42 2.17
CA LEU A 89 16.02 -5.54 3.61
C LEU A 89 15.63 -6.97 3.95
N ILE A 90 16.31 -7.56 4.93
CA ILE A 90 15.85 -8.78 5.58
C ILE A 90 15.52 -8.40 7.01
N HIS A 91 14.26 -8.56 7.40
CA HIS A 91 13.83 -8.16 8.73
C HIS A 91 12.66 -8.99 9.25
N ARG A 92 12.40 -8.88 10.55
CA ARG A 92 11.24 -9.42 11.24
C ARG A 92 10.52 -8.27 11.94
N VAL A 93 9.20 -8.25 11.79
CA VAL A 93 8.35 -7.25 12.43
C VAL A 93 7.53 -7.93 13.52
N CYS A 94 7.58 -7.37 14.73
CA CYS A 94 6.78 -7.81 15.87
C CYS A 94 5.77 -6.72 16.24
N ASN A 95 4.49 -7.07 16.37
CA ASN A 95 3.48 -6.15 16.85
C ASN A 95 3.52 -6.10 18.39
N VAL A 96 3.91 -4.94 18.92
CA VAL A 96 4.00 -4.68 20.38
C VAL A 96 2.94 -3.69 20.85
N GLY A 97 2.00 -3.32 19.97
CA GLY A 97 0.92 -2.41 20.25
C GLY A 97 -0.26 -3.06 20.99
N LYS A 98 -1.37 -2.32 21.04
CA LYS A 98 -2.61 -2.74 21.72
C LYS A 98 -3.69 -3.27 20.76
N GLY A 99 -3.49 -3.13 19.46
CA GLY A 99 -4.39 -3.60 18.42
C GLY A 99 -3.63 -4.26 17.28
N ASP A 100 -4.35 -4.90 16.38
CA ASP A 100 -3.76 -5.58 15.23
C ASP A 100 -3.06 -4.56 14.31
N MET A 101 -1.82 -4.88 13.93
CA MET A 101 -1.11 -4.12 12.92
C MET A 101 -1.66 -4.50 11.54
N ARG A 102 -2.14 -3.49 10.81
CA ARG A 102 -2.78 -3.62 9.50
C ARG A 102 -2.09 -2.71 8.49
N MET A 103 -1.53 -3.27 7.41
CA MET A 103 -0.96 -2.48 6.30
C MET A 103 -1.25 -3.13 4.95
N ILE A 104 -1.28 -2.33 3.90
CA ILE A 104 -1.20 -2.83 2.52
C ILE A 104 0.22 -2.59 2.01
N GLY A 105 0.87 -3.64 1.54
CA GLY A 105 2.15 -3.53 0.83
C GLY A 105 1.96 -3.77 -0.66
N VAL A 106 2.60 -2.93 -1.47
CA VAL A 106 2.58 -3.01 -2.93
C VAL A 106 4.00 -3.00 -3.46
N GLU A 107 4.50 -4.16 -3.87
CA GLU A 107 5.78 -4.31 -4.54
C GLU A 107 5.69 -3.76 -5.97
N VAL A 108 6.56 -2.80 -6.31
CA VAL A 108 6.68 -2.14 -7.60
C VAL A 108 7.60 -2.98 -8.51
N LYS A 109 7.01 -3.99 -9.16
CA LYS A 109 7.72 -5.00 -9.96
C LYS A 109 8.30 -4.44 -11.25
N ASP A 110 7.62 -3.51 -11.90
CA ASP A 110 8.07 -2.89 -13.15
C ASP A 110 7.27 -1.60 -13.42
N SER A 111 7.61 -0.85 -14.47
CA SER A 111 6.92 0.39 -14.87
C SER A 111 6.01 0.17 -16.10
N PRO A 112 4.73 0.57 -16.05
CA PRO A 112 3.86 0.66 -17.21
C PRO A 112 4.45 1.54 -18.33
N PRO A 113 4.08 1.32 -19.60
CA PRO A 113 4.58 2.11 -20.72
C PRO A 113 4.07 3.56 -20.74
N GLU A 114 2.90 3.80 -20.14
CA GLU A 114 2.27 5.12 -20.05
C GLU A 114 2.41 5.67 -18.63
N THR A 115 3.09 6.80 -18.51
CA THR A 115 3.28 7.54 -17.26
C THR A 115 3.03 9.02 -17.49
N ALA A 116 2.48 9.71 -16.49
CA ALA A 116 2.16 11.12 -16.63
C ALA A 116 3.36 12.00 -16.27
N ALA A 117 3.70 12.92 -17.17
CA ALA A 117 4.79 13.87 -16.94
C ALA A 117 4.52 14.78 -15.73
N ASN A 118 3.27 15.24 -15.59
CA ASN A 118 2.87 16.19 -14.56
C ASN A 118 1.97 15.51 -13.50
N PRO A 119 2.02 15.98 -12.24
CA PRO A 119 1.05 15.57 -11.23
C PRO A 119 -0.38 15.80 -11.67
N LEU A 120 -1.24 14.80 -11.44
CA LEU A 120 -2.68 14.99 -11.43
C LEU A 120 -3.06 16.15 -10.51
N ALA A 121 -3.71 17.15 -11.08
CA ALA A 121 -4.26 18.29 -10.39
C ALA A 121 -5.78 18.27 -10.53
N ALA A 122 -6.48 18.11 -9.41
CA ALA A 122 -7.93 18.06 -9.36
C ALA A 122 -8.44 18.43 -7.97
N ASP A 123 -9.70 18.83 -7.89
CA ASP A 123 -10.37 19.03 -6.61
C ASP A 123 -10.37 17.72 -5.81
N HIS A 124 -10.30 17.85 -4.48
CA HIS A 124 -10.26 16.72 -3.53
C HIS A 124 -9.03 15.81 -3.63
N VAL A 125 -8.07 16.11 -4.51
CA VAL A 125 -6.82 15.36 -4.68
C VAL A 125 -5.64 16.24 -4.29
N SER A 126 -4.86 15.83 -3.30
CA SER A 126 -3.63 16.53 -2.91
C SER A 126 -2.42 15.62 -3.05
N MET A 127 -1.37 16.10 -3.73
CA MET A 127 -0.10 15.39 -3.82
C MET A 127 0.52 15.25 -2.43
N ARG A 128 0.88 14.01 -2.10
CA ARG A 128 1.47 13.66 -0.81
C ARG A 128 2.99 13.62 -0.89
N TRP A 129 3.52 12.96 -1.90
CA TRP A 129 4.95 12.89 -2.21
C TRP A 129 5.17 12.32 -3.61
N GLU A 130 6.40 12.44 -4.09
CA GLU A 130 6.84 11.91 -5.37
C GLU A 130 8.27 11.36 -5.23
N ASN A 131 8.56 10.25 -5.93
CA ASN A 131 9.91 9.75 -6.14
C ASN A 131 10.07 9.24 -7.59
N GLU A 132 11.16 8.53 -7.89
CA GLU A 132 11.46 8.03 -9.23
C GLU A 132 10.54 6.89 -9.71
N ARG A 133 9.84 6.22 -8.78
CA ARG A 133 9.04 5.01 -9.07
C ARG A 133 7.54 5.29 -8.99
N LEU A 134 7.15 6.16 -8.07
CA LEU A 134 5.76 6.42 -7.72
C LEU A 134 5.54 7.90 -7.41
N ARG A 135 4.30 8.32 -7.61
CA ARG A 135 3.74 9.54 -7.05
C ARG A 135 2.51 9.20 -6.23
N ALA A 136 2.42 9.71 -5.01
CA ALA A 136 1.30 9.42 -4.12
C ALA A 136 0.43 10.66 -3.89
N TYR A 137 -0.86 10.40 -3.74
CA TYR A 137 -1.90 11.38 -3.53
C TYR A 137 -2.80 10.94 -2.37
N ASP A 138 -3.30 11.91 -1.62
CA ASP A 138 -4.45 11.72 -0.76
C ASP A 138 -5.71 12.19 -1.48
N VAL A 139 -6.78 11.40 -1.42
CA VAL A 139 -8.11 11.76 -1.90
C VAL A 139 -9.08 11.73 -0.73
N LYS A 140 -9.82 12.82 -0.54
CA LYS A 140 -10.79 12.98 0.56
C LYS A 140 -12.10 13.52 0.03
N LEU A 141 -13.18 12.78 0.26
CA LEU A 141 -14.53 13.14 -0.21
C LEU A 141 -15.49 13.11 0.97
N GLU A 142 -16.21 14.21 1.21
CA GLU A 142 -17.35 14.20 2.12
C GLU A 142 -18.49 13.36 1.52
N ALA A 143 -19.55 13.11 2.29
CA ALA A 143 -20.72 12.39 1.79
C ALA A 143 -21.37 13.17 0.63
N GLY A 144 -21.50 12.51 -0.54
CA GLY A 144 -22.04 13.11 -1.76
C GLY A 144 -21.02 13.82 -2.66
N ASP A 145 -19.77 14.00 -2.20
CA ASP A 145 -18.73 14.65 -3.00
C ASP A 145 -18.23 13.76 -4.15
N SER A 146 -17.65 14.42 -5.15
CA SER A 146 -16.97 13.77 -6.27
C SER A 146 -15.68 14.51 -6.62
N THR A 147 -14.68 13.78 -7.07
CA THR A 147 -13.46 14.37 -7.67
C THR A 147 -13.72 15.10 -8.99
N GLY A 148 -14.95 15.01 -9.52
CA GLY A 148 -15.21 15.31 -10.92
C GLY A 148 -14.50 14.31 -11.84
N VAL A 149 -14.48 14.62 -13.13
CA VAL A 149 -13.84 13.79 -14.15
C VAL A 149 -12.33 13.99 -14.12
N LEU A 150 -11.59 12.90 -13.95
CA LEU A 150 -10.14 12.84 -13.95
C LEU A 150 -9.66 12.12 -15.21
N ASP A 151 -8.61 12.64 -15.82
CA ASP A 151 -7.91 11.99 -16.92
C ASP A 151 -6.65 11.29 -16.40
N PHE A 152 -6.66 9.96 -16.42
CA PHE A 152 -5.49 9.16 -16.04
C PHE A 152 -4.69 8.81 -17.29
N SER A 153 -3.56 9.50 -17.46
CA SER A 153 -2.51 9.16 -18.42
C SER A 153 -1.43 8.27 -17.80
N PHE A 154 -1.80 7.51 -16.77
CA PHE A 154 -0.92 6.66 -15.99
C PHE A 154 -1.67 5.41 -15.49
N SER A 155 -0.93 4.44 -14.95
CA SER A 155 -1.51 3.37 -14.14
C SER A 155 -1.17 3.55 -12.65
N GLY A 156 -2.01 3.01 -11.77
CA GLY A 156 -1.81 3.13 -10.34
C GLY A 156 -2.69 2.20 -9.52
N VAL A 157 -2.65 2.39 -8.20
CA VAL A 157 -3.56 1.75 -7.26
C VAL A 157 -4.24 2.80 -6.40
N ALA A 158 -5.52 2.61 -6.11
CA ALA A 158 -6.21 3.32 -5.04
C ALA A 158 -6.46 2.35 -3.88
N ILE A 159 -6.10 2.76 -2.67
CA ILE A 159 -6.18 1.97 -1.44
C ILE A 159 -7.03 2.72 -0.42
N MET A 160 -8.17 2.13 -0.04
CA MET A 160 -9.12 2.73 0.89
C MET A 160 -8.55 2.79 2.31
N LEU A 161 -8.54 3.96 2.92
CA LEU A 161 -8.14 4.13 4.32
C LEU A 161 -9.33 3.95 5.27
N THR A 162 -10.54 4.24 4.79
CA THR A 162 -11.80 4.06 5.53
C THR A 162 -12.70 3.09 4.77
N PRO A 163 -13.70 2.48 5.43
CA PRO A 163 -14.82 1.88 4.71
C PRO A 163 -15.48 2.93 3.79
N ALA A 164 -15.98 2.48 2.64
CA ALA A 164 -16.53 3.37 1.63
C ALA A 164 -17.70 2.72 0.87
N CYS A 165 -18.63 3.57 0.41
CA CYS A 165 -19.54 3.26 -0.69
C CYS A 165 -19.13 4.17 -1.85
N LEU A 166 -18.32 3.64 -2.76
CA LEU A 166 -17.64 4.40 -3.80
C LEU A 166 -18.19 4.03 -5.18
N LYS A 167 -18.53 5.02 -5.99
CA LYS A 167 -18.79 4.82 -7.42
C LYS A 167 -17.60 5.31 -8.23
N ILE A 168 -17.12 4.49 -9.16
CA ILE A 168 -16.02 4.83 -10.06
C ILE A 168 -16.59 5.01 -11.48
N GLY A 169 -16.55 6.24 -12.00
CA GLY A 169 -17.19 6.61 -13.26
C GLY A 169 -18.68 6.28 -13.27
N GLU A 170 -19.14 5.64 -14.35
CA GLU A 170 -20.53 5.16 -14.49
C GLU A 170 -20.75 3.73 -13.95
N GLY A 171 -19.73 3.12 -13.34
CA GLY A 171 -19.78 1.74 -12.85
C GLY A 171 -20.75 1.53 -11.67
N GLU A 172 -20.83 0.28 -11.19
CA GLU A 172 -21.64 -0.04 -10.02
C GLU A 172 -21.06 0.57 -8.74
N VAL A 173 -21.92 0.71 -7.73
CA VAL A 173 -21.49 1.13 -6.39
C VAL A 173 -20.68 0.00 -5.76
N TRP A 174 -19.44 0.31 -5.38
CA TRP A 174 -18.56 -0.59 -4.68
C TRP A 174 -18.61 -0.31 -3.18
N SER A 175 -19.04 -1.29 -2.39
CA SER A 175 -18.88 -1.29 -0.93
C SER A 175 -17.50 -1.84 -0.59
N ALA A 176 -16.61 -0.98 -0.09
CA ALA A 176 -15.22 -1.29 0.20
C ALA A 176 -14.96 -1.23 1.72
N ALA A 177 -14.15 -2.14 2.22
CA ALA A 177 -13.58 -2.06 3.56
C ALA A 177 -12.27 -1.24 3.55
N ALA A 178 -11.85 -0.75 4.72
CA ALA A 178 -10.52 -0.18 4.86
C ALA A 178 -9.44 -1.24 4.53
N GLY A 179 -8.49 -0.87 3.66
CA GLY A 179 -7.48 -1.76 3.08
C GLY A 179 -7.88 -2.42 1.77
N ASP A 180 -9.15 -2.32 1.35
CA ASP A 180 -9.52 -2.71 0.00
C ASP A 180 -8.92 -1.76 -1.04
N LEU A 181 -8.71 -2.28 -2.23
CA LEU A 181 -7.98 -1.59 -3.28
C LEU A 181 -8.52 -1.89 -4.67
N VAL A 182 -8.20 -0.98 -5.59
CA VAL A 182 -8.48 -1.13 -7.01
C VAL A 182 -7.26 -0.76 -7.83
N TRP A 183 -6.96 -1.59 -8.84
CA TRP A 183 -5.98 -1.24 -9.87
C TRP A 183 -6.60 -0.26 -10.87
N LEU A 184 -5.89 0.79 -11.18
CA LEU A 184 -6.29 1.87 -12.06
C LEU A 184 -5.40 1.83 -13.30
N GLY A 185 -5.97 1.48 -14.46
CA GLY A 185 -5.28 1.68 -15.74
C GLY A 185 -5.52 3.10 -16.29
N PRO A 186 -4.92 3.47 -17.42
CA PRO A 186 -5.20 4.72 -18.10
C PRO A 186 -6.68 4.88 -18.46
N GLY A 187 -7.11 6.12 -18.66
CA GLY A 187 -8.45 6.49 -19.12
C GLY A 187 -9.25 7.31 -18.12
N VAL A 188 -10.30 7.93 -18.64
CA VAL A 188 -11.11 8.93 -17.96
C VAL A 188 -12.07 8.29 -16.94
N ARG A 189 -12.09 8.80 -15.70
CA ARG A 189 -13.02 8.35 -14.65
C ARG A 189 -13.26 9.42 -13.58
N SER A 190 -14.31 9.25 -12.78
CA SER A 190 -14.52 10.01 -11.55
C SER A 190 -14.56 9.07 -10.35
N PHE A 191 -14.35 9.62 -9.16
CA PHE A 191 -14.61 8.94 -7.89
C PHE A 191 -15.68 9.72 -7.15
N SER A 192 -16.78 9.05 -6.79
CA SER A 192 -17.91 9.67 -6.11
C SER A 192 -18.25 8.92 -4.83
N ASN A 193 -18.30 9.64 -3.71
CA ASN A 193 -18.76 9.09 -2.45
C ASN A 193 -20.30 9.06 -2.45
N VAL A 194 -20.87 7.87 -2.55
CA VAL A 194 -22.32 7.66 -2.52
C VAL A 194 -22.80 7.12 -1.17
N GLY A 195 -21.91 7.07 -0.17
CA GLY A 195 -22.24 6.74 1.21
C GLY A 195 -22.60 7.96 2.04
N GLU A 196 -22.87 7.71 3.32
CA GLU A 196 -23.27 8.74 4.29
C GLU A 196 -22.12 9.26 5.16
N ALA A 197 -20.94 8.63 5.08
CA ALA A 197 -19.75 9.01 5.85
C ALA A 197 -18.65 9.56 4.93
N PRO A 198 -17.76 10.44 5.45
CA PRO A 198 -16.58 10.87 4.71
C PRO A 198 -15.71 9.65 4.36
N LEU A 199 -15.15 9.65 3.16
CA LEU A 199 -14.22 8.61 2.73
C LEU A 199 -12.84 9.19 2.43
N GLY A 200 -11.81 8.39 2.69
CA GLY A 200 -10.42 8.73 2.40
C GLY A 200 -9.70 7.55 1.75
N PHE A 201 -8.92 7.82 0.72
CA PHE A 201 -8.04 6.83 0.12
C PHE A 201 -6.74 7.44 -0.36
N VAL A 202 -5.71 6.60 -0.43
CA VAL A 202 -4.44 6.95 -1.05
C VAL A 202 -4.46 6.44 -2.48
N MET A 203 -3.99 7.26 -3.41
CA MET A 203 -3.70 6.83 -4.77
C MET A 203 -2.20 6.88 -5.02
N ALA A 204 -1.63 5.78 -5.53
CA ALA A 204 -0.24 5.71 -5.96
C ALA A 204 -0.19 5.49 -7.48
N GLU A 205 0.32 6.49 -8.17
CA GLU A 205 0.61 6.52 -9.61
C GLU A 205 2.00 5.95 -9.87
N TRP A 206 2.15 5.13 -10.92
CA TRP A 206 3.44 4.65 -11.41
C TRP A 206 4.13 5.68 -12.29
N ARG A 207 5.47 5.70 -12.21
CA ARG A 207 6.35 6.58 -13.00
C ARG A 207 7.37 5.83 -13.84
#